data_AF-A0A6P5G558-F1
#
_entry.id   AF-A0A6P5G558-F1
#
_cell.length_a   1.000
_cell.length_b   1.000
_cell.length_c   1.000
_cell.angle_alpha   90.00
_cell.angle_beta   90.00
_cell.angle_gamma   90.00
#
_symmetry.space_group_name_H-M   'P 1'
#
loop_
_entity.id
_entity.type
_entity.pdbx_description
1 polymer ?
#
loop_
_entity_poly.entity_id
_entity_poly.type
_entity_poly.pdbx_seq_one_letter_code
_entity_poly.pdbx_strand_id
1 'polypeptide(L)'
;MRKFSAPPFSSSLLRFRSSYTTSPPPPPPQTLNLKPVPPHLSEPYLAEVRSLLPRLLALGHHSDAVRLLSAALLLSPPLSSLPIPSLARHLSSLPDLAPTLALLTSLRHHPLRPSPLPFVAPLLSSFLLSRRPRDAAKVFFWLCRADSPRRPDREVYEIAIGGFCRLGRMLDALRALREMALDSVPIGGGLREEVYRGLLQEARIDEARELDAALKGLEGGGGEFDRVAELLDRFVRDWEE
;
A
#
# COMPACT_ATOMS: atom_id res chain seq x y z
N MET A 1 62.95 -1.97 56.97
CA MET A 1 64.06 -2.86 56.55
C MET A 1 63.52 -3.88 55.56
N ARG A 2 64.26 -4.10 54.46
CA ARG A 2 64.16 -5.17 53.44
C ARG A 2 63.15 -4.97 52.28
N LYS A 3 63.77 -4.79 51.11
CA LYS A 3 63.27 -4.74 49.73
C LYS A 3 62.99 -6.16 49.18
N PHE A 4 62.49 -6.18 47.93
CA PHE A 4 62.49 -7.26 46.92
C PHE A 4 61.27 -8.20 47.00
N SER A 5 60.63 -8.64 45.90
CA SER A 5 60.80 -8.47 44.45
C SER A 5 59.55 -9.11 43.82
N ALA A 6 59.00 -8.53 42.74
CA ALA A 6 58.08 -9.27 41.86
C ALA A 6 58.85 -10.30 41.04
N PRO A 7 58.23 -11.45 40.71
CA PRO A 7 58.38 -12.03 39.38
C PRO A 7 57.04 -12.63 38.87
N PRO A 8 56.94 -13.22 37.65
CA PRO A 8 56.20 -12.60 36.56
C PRO A 8 54.96 -13.38 36.15
N PHE A 9 54.17 -12.74 35.30
CA PHE A 9 53.03 -13.26 34.56
C PHE A 9 53.18 -14.71 34.09
N SER A 10 52.16 -15.52 34.38
CA SER A 10 51.75 -16.62 33.49
C SER A 10 50.23 -16.60 33.37
N SER A 11 49.75 -15.97 32.30
CA SER A 11 48.36 -15.89 31.90
C SER A 11 47.91 -17.25 31.35
N SER A 12 47.38 -18.10 32.24
CA SER A 12 46.64 -19.29 31.83
C SER A 12 45.14 -18.98 31.89
N LEU A 13 44.65 -18.17 30.93
CA LEU A 13 43.22 -18.00 30.73
C LEU A 13 42.66 -19.33 30.22
N LEU A 14 41.97 -20.04 31.11
CA LEU A 14 41.06 -21.12 30.78
C LEU A 14 40.07 -20.63 29.71
N ARG A 15 40.32 -20.99 28.45
CA ARG A 15 39.35 -20.78 27.37
C ARG A 15 38.17 -21.69 27.65
N PHE A 16 37.13 -21.12 28.23
CA PHE A 16 35.78 -21.68 28.24
C PHE A 16 35.38 -21.91 26.77
N ARG A 17 35.43 -23.16 26.31
CA ARG A 17 34.89 -23.56 25.01
C ARG A 17 33.37 -23.54 25.16
N SER A 18 32.76 -22.41 24.83
CA SER A 18 31.32 -22.34 24.58
C SER A 18 31.06 -23.14 23.30
N SER A 19 30.43 -24.30 23.45
CA SER A 19 29.95 -25.10 22.34
C SER A 19 28.71 -24.43 21.76
N TYR A 20 28.90 -23.55 20.78
CA TYR A 20 27.83 -23.01 19.96
C TYR A 20 27.37 -24.11 19.01
N THR A 21 26.20 -24.68 19.27
CA THR A 21 25.49 -25.54 18.32
C THR A 21 24.89 -24.66 17.23
N THR A 22 25.58 -24.51 16.11
CA THR A 22 25.07 -23.81 14.93
C THR A 22 23.96 -24.66 14.31
N SER A 23 22.69 -24.26 14.50
CA SER A 23 21.58 -24.81 13.71
C SER A 23 21.72 -24.38 12.25
N PRO A 24 21.49 -25.26 11.26
CA PRO A 24 21.54 -24.87 9.86
C PRO A 24 20.45 -23.84 9.55
N PRO A 25 20.69 -22.90 8.60
CA PRO A 25 19.70 -21.91 8.20
C PRO A 25 18.47 -22.59 7.58
N PRO A 26 17.27 -21.99 7.73
CA PRO A 26 16.07 -22.50 7.06
C PRO A 26 16.26 -22.48 5.54
N PRO A 27 15.72 -23.48 4.81
CA PRO A 27 15.82 -23.49 3.37
C PRO A 27 15.14 -22.25 2.78
N PRO A 28 15.64 -21.71 1.65
CA PRO A 28 15.00 -20.59 0.97
C PRO A 28 13.55 -20.96 0.60
N PRO A 29 12.64 -19.99 0.51
CA PRO A 29 11.27 -20.24 0.06
C PRO A 29 11.33 -20.97 -1.28
N GLN A 30 10.80 -22.19 -1.30
CA GLN A 30 10.66 -22.95 -2.53
C GLN A 30 9.72 -22.15 -3.43
N THR A 31 10.27 -21.48 -4.43
CA THR A 31 9.50 -21.02 -5.57
C THR A 31 8.91 -22.26 -6.20
N LEU A 32 7.61 -22.49 -5.96
CA LEU A 32 6.83 -23.45 -6.73
C LEU A 32 6.93 -22.99 -8.19
N ASN A 33 7.86 -23.60 -8.91
CA ASN A 33 8.08 -23.36 -10.33
C ASN A 33 6.94 -24.05 -11.07
N LEU A 34 5.75 -23.44 -10.96
CA LEU A 34 4.58 -23.83 -11.72
C LEU A 34 4.92 -23.55 -13.19
N LYS A 35 5.12 -24.62 -13.96
CA LYS A 35 5.17 -24.53 -15.42
C LYS A 35 3.97 -23.70 -15.89
N PRO A 36 4.14 -22.76 -16.83
CA PRO A 36 3.01 -22.05 -17.41
C PRO A 36 2.00 -23.09 -17.91
N VAL A 37 0.77 -22.99 -17.41
CA VAL A 37 -0.34 -23.84 -17.81
C VAL A 37 -0.51 -23.70 -19.34
N PRO A 38 -0.67 -24.80 -20.10
CA PRO A 38 -0.79 -24.73 -21.54
C PRO A 38 -1.95 -23.82 -21.97
N PRO A 39 -1.80 -23.05 -23.07
CA PRO A 39 -2.70 -21.95 -23.47
C PRO A 39 -4.13 -22.38 -23.84
N HIS A 40 -4.39 -23.69 -23.96
CA HIS A 40 -5.69 -24.22 -24.37
C HIS A 40 -6.69 -24.41 -23.20
N LEU A 41 -6.23 -24.34 -21.95
CA LEU A 41 -7.10 -24.45 -20.76
C LEU A 41 -7.43 -23.10 -20.12
N SER A 42 -6.66 -22.04 -20.42
CA SER A 42 -6.79 -20.75 -19.74
C SER A 42 -7.96 -19.91 -20.25
N GLU A 43 -8.15 -19.81 -21.58
CA GLU A 43 -9.18 -18.94 -22.15
C GLU A 43 -10.63 -19.36 -21.87
N PRO A 44 -11.04 -20.65 -21.99
CA PRO A 44 -12.41 -21.05 -21.66
C PRO A 44 -12.70 -20.85 -20.16
N TYR A 45 -11.73 -21.12 -19.29
CA TYR A 45 -11.85 -20.86 -17.86
C TYR A 45 -11.96 -19.35 -17.55
N LEU A 46 -11.16 -18.51 -18.19
CA LEU A 46 -11.27 -17.05 -18.02
C LEU A 46 -12.57 -16.48 -18.60
N ALA A 47 -13.12 -17.08 -19.66
CA ALA A 47 -14.46 -16.77 -20.16
C ALA A 47 -15.52 -17.10 -19.11
N GLU A 48 -15.39 -18.25 -18.45
CA GLU A 48 -16.27 -18.64 -17.35
C GLU A 48 -16.18 -17.67 -16.17
N VAL A 49 -14.98 -17.30 -15.72
CA VAL A 49 -14.76 -16.29 -14.67
C VAL A 49 -15.41 -14.95 -15.05
N ARG A 50 -15.22 -14.48 -16.29
CA ARG A 50 -15.84 -13.23 -16.79
C ARG A 50 -17.37 -13.29 -16.75
N SER A 51 -17.96 -14.47 -16.93
CA SER A 51 -19.42 -14.66 -16.91
C SER A 51 -19.99 -14.87 -15.50
N LEU A 52 -19.27 -15.61 -14.64
CA LEU A 52 -19.74 -16.03 -13.32
C LEU A 52 -19.48 -14.96 -12.26
N LEU A 53 -18.35 -14.26 -12.32
CA LEU A 53 -18.00 -13.27 -11.30
C LEU A 53 -19.08 -12.18 -11.18
N PRO A 54 -19.58 -11.55 -12.27
CA PRO A 54 -20.65 -10.57 -12.16
C PRO A 54 -21.96 -11.17 -11.62
N ARG A 55 -22.27 -12.43 -11.94
CA ARG A 55 -23.48 -13.13 -11.46
C ARG A 55 -23.41 -13.41 -9.96
N LEU A 56 -22.28 -13.92 -9.46
CA LEU A 56 -22.06 -14.14 -8.03
C LEU A 56 -22.18 -12.83 -7.24
N LEU A 57 -21.61 -11.75 -7.77
CA LEU A 57 -21.72 -10.42 -7.19
C LEU A 57 -23.18 -9.93 -7.18
N ALA A 58 -23.92 -10.07 -8.28
CA ALA A 58 -25.34 -9.68 -8.35
C ALA A 58 -26.24 -10.46 -7.38
N LEU A 59 -25.89 -11.72 -7.10
CA LEU A 59 -26.60 -12.57 -6.12
C LEU A 59 -26.15 -12.35 -4.67
N GLY A 60 -25.16 -11.48 -4.41
CA GLY A 60 -24.63 -11.22 -3.08
C GLY A 60 -23.67 -12.30 -2.55
N HIS A 61 -23.24 -13.23 -3.41
CA HIS A 61 -22.31 -14.32 -3.05
C HIS A 61 -20.86 -13.81 -3.08
N HIS A 62 -20.55 -12.84 -2.23
CA HIS A 62 -19.25 -12.15 -2.24
C HIS A 62 -18.07 -13.08 -1.90
N SER A 63 -18.27 -14.02 -0.97
CA SER A 63 -17.25 -15.02 -0.61
C SER A 63 -16.91 -15.93 -1.79
N ASP A 64 -17.92 -16.39 -2.53
CA ASP A 64 -17.74 -17.21 -3.74
C ASP A 64 -17.02 -16.44 -4.84
N ALA A 65 -17.38 -15.17 -5.05
CA ALA A 65 -16.72 -14.31 -6.02
C ALA A 65 -15.23 -14.11 -5.69
N VAL A 66 -14.89 -13.90 -4.41
CA VAL A 66 -13.51 -13.77 -3.95
C VAL A 66 -12.74 -15.09 -4.11
N ARG A 67 -13.37 -16.23 -3.81
CA ARG A 67 -12.75 -17.56 -4.04
C ARG A 67 -12.51 -17.83 -5.52
N LEU A 68 -13.46 -17.53 -6.39
CA LEU A 68 -13.32 -17.67 -7.83
C LEU A 68 -12.19 -16.80 -8.38
N LEU A 69 -12.12 -15.53 -7.93
CA LEU A 69 -11.05 -14.62 -8.32
C LEU A 69 -9.68 -15.11 -7.82
N SER A 70 -9.60 -15.57 -6.57
CA SER A 70 -8.38 -16.17 -6.02
C SER A 70 -7.94 -17.39 -6.84
N ALA A 71 -8.87 -18.29 -7.17
CA ALA A 71 -8.57 -19.44 -8.01
C ALA A 71 -8.09 -19.02 -9.41
N ALA A 72 -8.71 -17.99 -10.00
CA ALA A 72 -8.27 -17.44 -11.27
C ALA A 72 -6.85 -16.86 -11.21
N LEU A 73 -6.48 -16.18 -10.12
CA LEU A 73 -5.15 -15.61 -9.95
C LEU A 73 -4.05 -16.68 -9.83
N LEU A 74 -4.37 -17.91 -9.42
CA LEU A 74 -3.41 -19.03 -9.45
C LEU A 74 -2.91 -19.35 -10.86
N LEU A 75 -3.72 -19.08 -11.88
CA LEU A 75 -3.34 -19.26 -13.28
C LEU A 75 -2.49 -18.11 -13.83
N SER A 76 -2.23 -17.08 -13.01
CA SER A 76 -1.51 -15.85 -13.41
C SER A 76 -2.01 -15.25 -14.72
N PRO A 77 -3.33 -15.02 -14.89
CA PRO A 77 -3.87 -14.50 -16.13
C PRO A 77 -3.46 -13.05 -16.35
N PRO A 78 -3.48 -12.56 -17.60
CA PRO A 78 -3.32 -11.13 -17.84
C PRO A 78 -4.46 -10.38 -17.15
N LEU A 79 -4.15 -9.40 -16.30
CA LEU A 79 -5.15 -8.72 -15.47
C LEU A 79 -6.20 -7.97 -16.28
N SER A 80 -5.87 -7.57 -17.52
CA SER A 80 -6.81 -7.00 -18.50
C SER A 80 -7.93 -7.96 -18.90
N SER A 81 -7.75 -9.27 -18.75
CA SER A 81 -8.78 -10.28 -19.02
C SER A 81 -9.80 -10.43 -17.90
N LEU A 82 -9.49 -9.92 -16.70
CA LEU A 82 -10.37 -10.00 -15.54
C LEU A 82 -11.34 -8.80 -15.52
N PRO A 83 -12.60 -8.99 -15.11
CA PRO A 83 -13.60 -7.91 -15.06
C PRO A 83 -13.41 -6.99 -13.83
N ILE A 84 -12.17 -6.55 -13.57
CA ILE A 84 -11.78 -5.76 -12.39
C ILE A 84 -12.56 -4.45 -12.27
N PRO A 85 -12.73 -3.64 -13.35
CA PRO A 85 -13.51 -2.40 -13.24
C PRO A 85 -14.99 -2.63 -12.88
N SER A 86 -15.57 -3.71 -13.38
CA SER A 86 -16.95 -4.10 -13.05
C SER A 86 -17.09 -4.55 -11.60
N LEU A 87 -16.11 -5.32 -11.12
CA LEU A 87 -16.02 -5.69 -9.71
C LEU A 87 -15.85 -4.46 -8.82
N ALA A 88 -14.98 -3.51 -9.20
CA ALA A 88 -14.76 -2.30 -8.43
C ALA A 88 -16.02 -1.44 -8.31
N ARG A 89 -16.75 -1.26 -9.42
CA ARG A 89 -18.03 -0.55 -9.45
C ARG A 89 -19.11 -1.24 -8.62
N HIS A 90 -19.19 -2.58 -8.69
CA HIS A 90 -20.14 -3.33 -7.88
C HIS A 90 -19.82 -3.16 -6.39
N LEU A 91 -18.57 -3.40 -5.98
CA LEU A 91 -18.15 -3.28 -4.59
C LEU A 91 -18.32 -1.85 -4.04
N SER A 92 -18.08 -0.82 -4.85
CA SER A 92 -18.30 0.57 -4.43
C SER A 92 -19.79 0.94 -4.30
N SER A 93 -20.68 0.20 -4.96
CA SER A 93 -22.14 0.38 -4.86
C SER A 93 -22.75 -0.29 -3.62
N LEU A 94 -22.06 -1.26 -3.01
CA LEU A 94 -22.54 -1.96 -1.82
C LEU A 94 -22.47 -1.04 -0.59
N PRO A 95 -23.50 -0.98 0.27
CA PRO A 95 -23.47 -0.10 1.44
C PRO A 95 -22.34 -0.45 2.42
N ASP A 96 -22.01 -1.74 2.54
CA ASP A 96 -20.96 -2.25 3.41
C ASP A 96 -19.60 -2.33 2.69
N LEU A 97 -18.53 -2.05 3.43
CA LEU A 97 -17.15 -2.16 2.97
C LEU A 97 -16.57 -3.58 3.19
N ALA A 98 -17.22 -4.44 3.99
CA ALA A 98 -16.70 -5.76 4.31
C ALA A 98 -16.35 -6.62 3.08
N PRO A 99 -17.17 -6.67 2.00
CA PRO A 99 -16.82 -7.43 0.79
C PRO A 99 -15.53 -6.92 0.11
N THR A 100 -15.32 -5.60 0.10
CA THR A 100 -14.11 -4.98 -0.41
C THR A 100 -12.89 -5.36 0.43
N LEU A 101 -12.99 -5.26 1.76
CA LEU A 101 -11.89 -5.62 2.65
C LEU A 101 -11.60 -7.12 2.62
N ALA A 102 -12.62 -7.97 2.45
CA ALA A 102 -12.45 -9.41 2.27
C ALA A 102 -11.65 -9.73 1.00
N LEU A 103 -11.92 -9.03 -0.10
CA LEU A 103 -11.12 -9.14 -1.32
C LEU A 103 -9.67 -8.71 -1.08
N LEU A 104 -9.44 -7.53 -0.49
CA LEU A 104 -8.07 -7.06 -0.27
C LEU A 104 -7.30 -8.02 0.66
N THR A 105 -7.96 -8.52 1.70
CA THR A 105 -7.42 -9.52 2.62
C THR A 105 -7.09 -10.83 1.90
N SER A 106 -7.92 -11.28 0.96
CA SER A 106 -7.61 -12.47 0.17
C SER A 106 -6.39 -12.28 -0.72
N LEU A 107 -6.19 -11.09 -1.31
CA LEU A 107 -4.98 -10.77 -2.09
C LEU A 107 -3.73 -10.79 -1.20
N ARG A 108 -3.81 -10.24 0.02
CA ARG A 108 -2.69 -10.23 0.99
C ARG A 108 -2.21 -11.62 1.37
N HIS A 109 -3.15 -12.54 1.60
CA HIS A 109 -2.89 -13.92 2.03
C HIS A 109 -2.87 -14.93 0.89
N HIS A 110 -2.96 -14.47 -0.37
CA HIS A 110 -2.90 -15.33 -1.53
C HIS A 110 -1.54 -16.02 -1.63
N PRO A 111 -1.44 -17.30 -2.01
CA PRO A 111 -0.17 -18.02 -2.13
C PRO A 111 0.81 -17.35 -3.10
N LEU A 112 0.30 -16.73 -4.17
CA LEU A 112 1.11 -15.99 -5.14
C LEU A 112 1.33 -14.50 -4.80
N ARG A 113 0.73 -13.99 -3.71
CA ARG A 113 0.77 -12.58 -3.29
C ARG A 113 0.69 -11.58 -4.47
N PRO A 114 -0.41 -11.61 -5.26
CA PRO A 114 -0.56 -10.77 -6.43
C PRO A 114 -0.52 -9.29 -6.02
N SER A 115 -0.05 -8.43 -6.94
CA SER A 115 -0.04 -6.99 -6.70
C SER A 115 -1.46 -6.48 -6.46
N PRO A 116 -1.73 -5.75 -5.35
CA PRO A 116 -3.04 -5.18 -5.08
C PRO A 116 -3.36 -3.95 -5.94
N LEU A 117 -2.36 -3.29 -6.53
CA LEU A 117 -2.50 -2.02 -7.27
C LEU A 117 -3.60 -2.06 -8.35
N PRO A 118 -3.67 -3.10 -9.22
CA PRO A 118 -4.67 -3.17 -10.29
C PRO A 118 -6.11 -3.30 -9.77
N PHE A 119 -6.30 -3.74 -8.53
CA PHE A 119 -7.60 -3.80 -7.87
C PHE A 119 -7.89 -2.51 -7.10
N VAL A 120 -6.90 -1.96 -6.41
CA VAL A 120 -7.04 -0.77 -5.56
C VAL A 120 -7.30 0.49 -6.36
N ALA A 121 -6.59 0.75 -7.47
CA ALA A 121 -6.79 1.96 -8.27
C ALA A 121 -8.26 2.11 -8.76
N PRO A 122 -8.87 1.10 -9.42
CA PRO A 122 -10.28 1.16 -9.80
C PRO A 122 -11.24 1.26 -8.62
N LEU A 123 -10.94 0.61 -7.48
CA LEU A 123 -11.75 0.71 -6.25
C LEU A 123 -11.74 2.15 -5.71
N LEU A 124 -10.55 2.76 -5.58
CA LEU A 124 -10.41 4.13 -5.13
C LEU A 124 -11.17 5.09 -6.03
N SER A 125 -10.96 5.02 -7.35
CA SER A 125 -11.70 5.84 -8.31
C SER A 125 -13.21 5.64 -8.16
N SER A 126 -13.68 4.40 -8.03
CA SER A 126 -15.11 4.09 -7.91
C SER A 126 -15.72 4.65 -6.62
N PHE A 127 -15.06 4.48 -5.45
CA PHE A 127 -15.55 5.05 -4.19
C PHE A 127 -15.55 6.58 -4.19
N LEU A 128 -14.51 7.21 -4.75
CA LEU A 128 -14.42 8.66 -4.85
C LEU A 128 -15.51 9.23 -5.78
N LEU A 129 -15.75 8.59 -6.93
CA LEU A 129 -16.84 8.96 -7.85
C LEU A 129 -18.22 8.77 -7.22
N SER A 130 -18.40 7.72 -6.42
CA SER A 130 -19.63 7.49 -5.65
C SER A 130 -19.76 8.38 -4.40
N ARG A 131 -18.92 9.42 -4.24
CA ARG A 131 -18.92 10.34 -3.08
C ARG A 131 -18.79 9.61 -1.73
N ARG A 132 -18.03 8.51 -1.68
CA ARG A 132 -17.74 7.71 -0.48
C ARG A 132 -16.27 7.82 -0.07
N PRO A 133 -15.75 9.01 0.26
CA PRO A 133 -14.33 9.19 0.52
C PRO A 133 -13.85 8.50 1.81
N ARG A 134 -14.74 8.24 2.78
CA ARG A 134 -14.38 7.49 4.00
C ARG A 134 -13.99 6.05 3.68
N ASP A 135 -14.68 5.44 2.73
CA ASP A 135 -14.40 4.07 2.29
C ASP A 135 -13.18 4.02 1.37
N ALA A 136 -13.03 5.02 0.50
CA ALA A 136 -11.79 5.21 -0.28
C ALA A 136 -10.57 5.36 0.64
N ALA A 137 -10.66 6.15 1.72
CA ALA A 137 -9.58 6.29 2.69
C ALA A 137 -9.20 4.95 3.35
N LYS A 138 -10.19 4.14 3.75
CA LYS A 138 -9.93 2.81 4.31
C LYS A 138 -9.23 1.89 3.30
N VAL A 139 -9.63 1.92 2.03
CA VAL A 139 -8.98 1.14 0.96
C VAL A 139 -7.55 1.61 0.71
N PHE A 140 -7.34 2.92 0.64
CA PHE A 140 -6.01 3.51 0.43
C PHE A 140 -5.07 3.20 1.60
N PHE A 141 -5.48 3.47 2.85
CA PHE A 141 -4.65 3.19 4.02
C PHE A 141 -4.47 1.70 4.30
N TRP A 142 -5.36 0.83 3.79
CA TRP A 142 -5.10 -0.61 3.78
C TRP A 142 -3.87 -0.96 2.93
N LEU A 143 -3.71 -0.30 1.77
CA LEU A 143 -2.57 -0.48 0.86
C LEU A 143 -1.26 0.09 1.45
N CYS A 144 -1.35 1.14 2.25
CA CYS A 144 -0.20 1.73 2.95
C CYS A 144 0.31 0.89 4.14
N ARG A 145 -0.34 -0.22 4.52
CA ARG A 145 0.16 -1.02 5.65
C ARG A 145 1.49 -1.68 5.29
N ALA A 146 2.39 -1.80 6.28
CA ALA A 146 3.69 -2.45 6.10
C ALA A 146 3.58 -3.92 5.64
N ASP A 147 2.45 -4.58 5.92
CA ASP A 147 2.16 -5.96 5.52
C ASP A 147 1.45 -6.08 4.16
N SER A 148 1.20 -4.96 3.48
CA SER A 148 0.71 -4.95 2.10
C SER A 148 1.72 -5.60 1.16
N PRO A 149 1.28 -6.41 0.17
CA PRO A 149 2.19 -7.00 -0.81
C PRO A 149 2.99 -5.97 -1.62
N ARG A 150 2.46 -4.76 -1.78
CA ARG A 150 3.11 -3.66 -2.51
C ARG A 150 2.63 -2.30 -1.99
N ARG A 151 3.54 -1.34 -1.89
CA ARG A 151 3.23 0.07 -1.60
C ARG A 151 2.51 0.75 -2.77
N PRO A 152 1.74 1.83 -2.53
CA PRO A 152 1.10 2.58 -3.60
C PRO A 152 2.14 3.14 -4.60
N ASP A 153 1.76 3.19 -5.87
CA ASP A 153 2.54 3.90 -6.88
C ASP A 153 2.03 5.33 -7.04
N ARG A 154 2.73 6.10 -7.87
CA ARG A 154 2.40 7.51 -8.15
C ARG A 154 0.95 7.68 -8.60
N GLU A 155 0.44 6.80 -9.46
CA GLU A 155 -0.93 6.87 -9.96
C GLU A 155 -1.94 6.70 -8.82
N VAL A 156 -1.74 5.71 -7.95
CA VAL A 156 -2.63 5.49 -6.79
C VAL A 156 -2.59 6.67 -5.81
N TYR A 157 -1.42 7.25 -5.55
CA TYR A 157 -1.31 8.46 -4.72
C TYR A 157 -2.07 9.63 -5.34
N GLU A 158 -1.88 9.91 -6.63
CA GLU A 158 -2.56 11.00 -7.34
C GLU A 158 -4.08 10.82 -7.33
N ILE A 159 -4.59 9.60 -7.55
CA ILE A 159 -6.02 9.29 -7.46
C ILE A 159 -6.56 9.58 -6.06
N ALA A 160 -5.88 9.10 -5.02
CA ALA A 160 -6.33 9.22 -3.64
C ALA A 160 -6.30 10.67 -3.16
N ILE A 161 -5.14 11.32 -3.22
CA ILE A 161 -4.92 12.68 -2.73
C ILE A 161 -5.81 13.66 -3.48
N GLY A 162 -5.80 13.64 -4.81
CA GLY A 162 -6.62 14.55 -5.62
C GLY A 162 -8.11 14.30 -5.41
N GLY A 163 -8.51 13.03 -5.28
CA GLY A 163 -9.88 12.66 -4.95
C GLY A 163 -10.33 13.19 -3.59
N PHE A 164 -9.48 13.09 -2.56
CA PHE A 164 -9.77 13.61 -1.23
C PHE A 164 -9.85 15.14 -1.21
N CYS A 165 -8.94 15.84 -1.89
CA CYS A 165 -8.98 17.30 -2.03
C CYS A 165 -10.30 17.75 -2.67
N ARG A 166 -10.70 17.16 -3.80
CA ARG A 166 -11.96 17.51 -4.51
C ARG A 166 -13.23 17.24 -3.69
N LEU A 167 -13.14 16.39 -2.67
CA LEU A 167 -14.24 16.03 -1.79
C LEU A 167 -14.17 16.72 -0.42
N GLY A 168 -13.25 17.68 -0.22
CA GLY A 168 -13.08 18.40 1.04
C GLY A 168 -12.58 17.52 2.19
N ARG A 169 -11.94 16.38 1.89
CA ARG A 169 -11.39 15.46 2.91
C ARG A 169 -9.91 15.74 3.12
N MET A 170 -9.60 17.00 3.45
CA MET A 170 -8.22 17.47 3.48
C MET A 170 -7.34 16.74 4.49
N LEU A 171 -7.85 16.34 5.64
CA LEU A 171 -7.09 15.50 6.59
C LEU A 171 -6.65 14.17 5.97
N ASP A 172 -7.52 13.49 5.22
CA ASP A 172 -7.17 12.25 4.52
C ASP A 172 -6.16 12.53 3.38
N ALA A 173 -6.31 13.67 2.69
CA ALA A 173 -5.38 14.10 1.64
C ALA A 173 -3.97 14.36 2.18
N LEU A 174 -3.84 15.07 3.31
CA LEU A 174 -2.55 15.34 3.94
C LEU A 174 -1.89 14.06 4.47
N ARG A 175 -2.66 13.15 5.09
CA ARG A 175 -2.15 11.83 5.51
C ARG A 175 -1.67 11.01 4.31
N ALA A 176 -2.38 11.06 3.19
CA ALA A 176 -1.96 10.37 1.97
C ALA A 176 -0.72 11.01 1.33
N LEU A 177 -0.62 12.34 1.33
CA LEU A 177 0.56 13.07 0.88
C LEU A 177 1.79 12.78 1.75
N ARG A 178 1.58 12.59 3.06
CA ARG A 178 2.63 12.18 4.00
C ARG A 178 3.16 10.79 3.65
N GLU A 179 2.29 9.83 3.41
CA GLU A 179 2.68 8.49 2.95
C GLU A 179 3.43 8.55 1.62
N MET A 180 3.05 9.45 0.71
CA MET A 180 3.73 9.66 -0.58
C MET A 180 5.14 10.21 -0.38
N ALA A 181 5.32 11.15 0.56
CA ALA A 181 6.61 11.71 0.91
C ALA A 181 7.52 10.68 1.56
N LEU A 182 7.03 9.89 2.53
CA LEU A 182 7.79 8.82 3.15
C LEU A 182 8.26 7.75 2.17
N ASP A 183 7.45 7.46 1.14
CA ASP A 183 7.82 6.56 0.05
C ASP A 183 8.76 7.20 -0.97
N SER A 184 9.13 8.47 -0.78
CA SER A 184 9.95 9.26 -1.71
C SER A 184 9.38 9.30 -3.13
N VAL A 185 8.06 9.28 -3.27
CA VAL A 185 7.40 9.32 -4.57
C VAL A 185 7.29 10.78 -5.03
N PRO A 186 7.78 11.13 -6.23
CA PRO A 186 7.73 12.49 -6.74
C PRO A 186 6.31 13.05 -6.81
N ILE A 187 6.11 14.23 -6.22
CA ILE A 187 4.83 14.92 -6.18
C ILE A 187 4.70 15.78 -7.45
N GLY A 188 3.71 15.47 -8.28
CA GLY A 188 3.48 16.23 -9.52
C GLY A 188 2.92 17.64 -9.25
N GLY A 189 3.28 18.61 -10.09
CA GLY A 189 2.83 20.00 -9.96
C GLY A 189 1.31 20.16 -9.93
N GLY A 190 0.57 19.37 -10.72
CA GLY A 190 -0.90 19.36 -10.69
C GLY A 190 -1.46 18.91 -9.33
N LEU A 191 -0.86 17.88 -8.71
CA LEU A 191 -1.28 17.41 -7.39
C LEU A 191 -0.95 18.45 -6.29
N ARG A 192 0.23 19.08 -6.37
CA ARG A 192 0.61 20.20 -5.49
C ARG A 192 -0.43 21.32 -5.52
N GLU A 193 -0.86 21.72 -6.72
CA GLU A 193 -1.89 22.76 -6.88
C GLU A 193 -3.26 22.36 -6.32
N GLU A 194 -3.67 21.09 -6.47
CA GLU A 194 -4.92 20.60 -5.88
C GLU A 194 -4.89 20.65 -4.35
N VAL A 195 -3.79 20.23 -3.73
CA VAL A 195 -3.60 20.28 -2.26
C VAL A 195 -3.58 21.73 -1.77
N TYR A 196 -2.85 22.61 -2.47
CA TYR A 196 -2.80 24.03 -2.16
C TYR A 196 -4.21 24.66 -2.16
N ARG A 197 -4.98 24.43 -3.23
CA ARG A 197 -6.37 24.93 -3.32
C ARG A 197 -7.26 24.35 -2.22
N GLY A 198 -7.10 23.07 -1.90
CA GLY A 198 -7.84 22.42 -0.82
C GLY A 198 -7.58 23.06 0.55
N LEU A 199 -6.32 23.37 0.88
CA LEU A 199 -5.99 24.07 2.13
C LEU A 199 -6.57 25.50 2.18
N LEU A 200 -6.59 26.22 1.06
CA LEU A 200 -7.22 27.54 0.99
C LEU A 200 -8.75 27.47 1.22
N GLN A 201 -9.41 26.41 0.74
CA GLN A 201 -10.86 26.21 0.96
C GLN A 201 -11.19 25.97 2.44
N GLU A 202 -10.27 25.39 3.20
CA GLU A 202 -10.36 25.20 4.65
C GLU A 202 -9.85 26.42 5.44
N ALA A 203 -9.58 27.55 4.77
CA ALA A 203 -9.01 28.78 5.33
C ALA A 203 -7.63 28.62 6.03
N ARG A 204 -6.89 27.52 5.75
CA ARG A 204 -5.54 27.27 6.28
C ARG A 204 -4.47 27.91 5.38
N ILE A 205 -4.49 29.24 5.30
CA ILE A 205 -3.69 30.01 4.31
C ILE A 205 -2.18 29.87 4.52
N ASP A 206 -1.73 29.95 5.77
CA ASP A 206 -0.31 29.89 6.09
C ASP A 206 0.28 28.51 5.80
N GLU A 207 -0.47 27.46 6.14
CA GLU A 207 -0.11 26.07 5.85
C GLU A 207 -0.06 25.77 4.36
N ALA A 208 -1.02 26.33 3.61
CA ALA A 208 -1.02 26.22 2.15
C ALA A 208 0.29 26.78 1.57
N ARG A 209 0.70 27.98 2.00
CA ARG A 209 1.93 28.62 1.53
C ARG A 209 3.18 27.87 1.95
N GLU A 210 3.24 27.43 3.20
CA GLU A 210 4.40 26.71 3.73
C GLU A 210 4.60 25.35 3.04
N LEU A 211 3.52 24.58 2.86
CA LEU A 211 3.58 23.31 2.14
C LEU A 211 3.93 23.52 0.67
N ASP A 212 3.35 24.51 0.00
CA ASP A 212 3.66 24.80 -1.41
C ASP A 212 5.14 25.13 -1.62
N ALA A 213 5.72 25.92 -0.72
CA ALA A 213 7.15 26.24 -0.73
C ALA A 213 8.01 25.00 -0.50
N ALA A 214 7.65 24.16 0.48
CA ALA A 214 8.36 22.92 0.77
C ALA A 214 8.34 21.94 -0.43
N LEU A 215 7.17 21.78 -1.07
CA LEU A 215 6.98 20.91 -2.23
C LEU A 215 7.75 21.40 -3.47
N LYS A 216 7.77 22.71 -3.74
CA LYS A 216 8.59 23.30 -4.81
C LYS A 216 10.09 23.07 -4.61
N GLY A 217 10.54 23.03 -3.36
CA GLY A 217 11.93 22.70 -3.02
C GLY A 217 12.37 21.31 -3.50
N LEU A 218 11.42 20.36 -3.65
CA LEU A 218 11.73 19.01 -4.13
C LEU A 218 12.08 18.98 -5.63
N GLU A 219 11.54 19.90 -6.43
CA GLU A 219 11.77 19.96 -7.88
C GLU A 219 13.23 20.34 -8.23
N GLY A 220 13.97 20.93 -7.28
CA GLY A 220 15.36 21.38 -7.44
C GLY A 220 16.45 20.33 -7.16
N GLY A 221 16.11 19.06 -6.96
CA GLY A 221 17.08 17.95 -6.83
C GLY A 221 17.79 17.84 -5.47
N GLY A 222 17.50 18.72 -4.51
CA GLY A 222 18.02 18.68 -3.13
C GLY A 222 16.93 18.47 -2.06
N GLY A 223 15.75 18.01 -2.48
CA GLY A 223 14.57 17.90 -1.61
C GLY A 223 14.69 16.81 -0.57
N GLU A 224 14.61 17.18 0.71
CA GLU A 224 14.47 16.23 1.81
C GLU A 224 12.99 15.88 1.96
N PHE A 225 12.55 14.78 1.33
CA PHE A 225 11.20 14.22 1.51
C PHE A 225 10.84 14.06 3.00
N ASP A 226 11.83 13.79 3.85
CA ASP A 226 11.69 13.72 5.30
C ASP A 226 11.17 15.04 5.90
N ARG A 227 11.67 16.20 5.46
CA ARG A 227 11.17 17.51 5.93
C ARG A 227 9.71 17.73 5.55
N VAL A 228 9.32 17.29 4.36
CA VAL A 228 7.92 17.37 3.92
C VAL A 228 7.05 16.45 4.77
N ALA A 229 7.52 15.24 5.09
CA ALA A 229 6.81 14.32 5.98
C ALA A 229 6.66 14.91 7.40
N GLU A 230 7.71 15.51 7.97
CA GLU A 230 7.67 16.18 9.28
C GLU A 230 6.71 17.37 9.30
N LEU A 231 6.70 18.18 8.25
CA LEU A 231 5.76 19.29 8.08
C LEU A 231 4.31 18.78 8.04
N LEU A 232 4.06 17.71 7.29
CA LEU A 232 2.74 17.09 7.20
C LEU A 232 2.32 16.43 8.53
N ASP A 233 3.26 15.84 9.27
CA ASP A 233 3.00 15.32 10.62
C ASP A 233 2.51 16.43 11.57
N ARG A 234 3.12 17.62 11.51
CA ARG A 234 2.65 18.77 12.26
C ARG A 234 1.23 19.17 11.86
N PHE A 235 0.96 19.34 10.56
CA PHE A 235 -0.37 19.75 10.08
C PHE A 235 -1.49 18.76 10.40
N VAL A 236 -1.18 17.46 10.38
CA VAL A 236 -2.13 16.40 10.73
C VAL A 236 -2.48 16.47 12.21
N ARG A 237 -1.49 16.67 13.10
CA ARG A 237 -1.78 16.87 14.54
C ARG A 237 -2.63 18.11 14.77
N ASP A 238 -2.26 19.23 14.15
CA ASP A 238 -2.97 20.51 14.31
C ASP A 238 -4.42 20.45 13.75
N TRP A 239 -4.76 19.46 12.93
CA TRP A 239 -6.14 19.24 12.43
C TRP A 239 -7.00 18.43 13.41
N GLU A 240 -6.38 17.65 14.30
CA GLU A 240 -7.07 16.74 15.20
C GLU A 240 -7.39 17.39 16.57
N GLU A 241 -6.77 18.53 16.86
CA GLU A 241 -6.98 19.38 18.05
C GLU A 241 -8.15 20.37 17.85
#